data_AF-A0A2V9KEB7-F1
#
_entry.id   AF-A0A2V9KEB7-F1
#
_cell.length_a   1.000
_cell.length_b   1.000
_cell.length_c   1.000
_cell.angle_alpha   90.00
_cell.angle_beta   90.00
_cell.angle_gamma   90.00
#
_symmetry.space_group_name_H-M   'P 1'
#
loop_
_entity.id
_entity.type
_entity.pdbx_description
1 polymer ?
#
loop_
_entity_poly.entity_id
_entity_poly.type
_entity_poly.pdbx_seq_one_letter_code
_entity_poly.pdbx_strand_id
1 'polypeptide(L)'
;MLRARRDASAGFAFWLLLAGGVFVASAVTSFLSPCGFWTNSVHGVPFWHHQDPGGPYFASSVHFFGPERYPPFIEGHPGLTLQLLIHGFLRGCHVVSGQPVAFERFVAKNIARLFSGVEVGMTALHLLSFVVLYRFAGKFLPAQPARVAVLGYATSFPALYYLSRISPEPLLVTFFLATVLAVWAFQEHAAARGLPRLRAFLRRSISRPC
;
A
#
# COMPACT_ATOMS: atom_id res chain seq x y z
N MET A 1 5.68 3.43 -36.82
CA MET A 1 5.90 4.55 -35.89
C MET A 1 4.62 5.13 -35.28
N LEU A 2 3.59 5.46 -36.07
CA LEU A 2 2.33 6.08 -35.56
C LEU A 2 1.56 5.19 -34.56
N ARG A 3 1.50 3.87 -34.78
CA ARG A 3 0.83 2.91 -33.88
C ARG A 3 1.50 2.82 -32.51
N ALA A 4 2.83 2.71 -32.48
CA ALA A 4 3.61 2.67 -31.25
C ALA A 4 3.48 3.97 -30.41
N ARG A 5 3.42 5.14 -31.05
CA ARG A 5 3.13 6.42 -30.36
C ARG A 5 1.72 6.44 -29.78
N ARG A 6 0.72 5.97 -30.51
CA ARG A 6 -0.67 5.86 -30.03
C ARG A 6 -0.77 4.90 -28.83
N ASP A 7 -0.14 3.74 -28.89
CA ASP A 7 -0.16 2.74 -27.81
C ASP A 7 0.52 3.24 -26.53
N ALA A 8 1.62 3.98 -26.67
CA ALA A 8 2.29 4.65 -25.56
C ALA A 8 1.43 5.76 -24.94
N SER A 9 0.80 6.60 -25.77
CA SER A 9 -0.10 7.66 -25.29
C SER A 9 -1.35 7.11 -24.59
N ALA A 10 -1.93 6.02 -25.10
CA ALA A 10 -3.07 5.35 -24.49
C ALA A 10 -2.69 4.69 -23.15
N GLY A 11 -1.47 4.16 -23.04
CA GLY A 11 -0.94 3.66 -21.77
C GLY A 11 -0.76 4.75 -20.74
N PHE A 12 -0.18 5.88 -21.13
CA PHE A 12 -0.01 7.04 -20.24
C PHE A 12 -1.36 7.61 -19.79
N ALA A 13 -2.30 7.83 -20.70
CA ALA A 13 -3.64 8.32 -20.39
C ALA A 13 -4.38 7.38 -19.43
N PHE A 14 -4.28 6.07 -19.62
CA PHE A 14 -4.84 5.08 -18.70
C PHE A 14 -4.33 5.29 -17.26
N TRP A 15 -3.02 5.39 -17.08
CA TRP A 15 -2.43 5.54 -15.74
C TRP A 15 -2.78 6.87 -15.09
N LEU A 16 -2.82 7.96 -15.87
CA LEU A 16 -3.27 9.25 -15.37
C LEU A 16 -4.72 9.24 -14.92
N LEU A 17 -5.63 8.66 -15.72
CA LEU A 17 -7.05 8.58 -15.39
C LEU A 17 -7.29 7.68 -14.17
N LEU A 18 -6.59 6.54 -14.09
CA LEU A 18 -6.66 5.66 -12.93
C LEU A 18 -6.14 6.37 -11.68
N ALA A 19 -4.96 7.00 -11.75
CA ALA A 19 -4.38 7.70 -10.62
C ALA A 19 -5.26 8.87 -10.16
N GLY A 20 -5.76 9.67 -11.09
CA GLY A 20 -6.68 10.77 -10.81
C GLY A 20 -7.99 10.28 -10.21
N GLY A 21 -8.60 9.23 -10.77
CA GLY A 21 -9.84 8.65 -10.26
C GLY A 21 -9.70 8.08 -8.86
N VAL A 22 -8.60 7.37 -8.59
CA VAL A 22 -8.29 6.80 -7.27
C VAL A 22 -8.01 7.90 -6.25
N PHE A 23 -7.30 8.97 -6.66
CA PHE A 23 -7.05 10.12 -5.79
C PHE A 23 -8.34 10.87 -5.44
N VAL A 24 -9.20 11.13 -6.43
CA VAL A 24 -10.50 11.78 -6.21
C VAL A 24 -11.40 10.90 -5.33
N ALA A 25 -11.48 9.60 -5.62
CA ALA A 25 -12.27 8.66 -4.82
C ALA A 25 -11.78 8.62 -3.37
N SER A 26 -10.47 8.52 -3.15
CA SER A 26 -9.85 8.55 -1.83
C SER A 26 -10.14 9.88 -1.11
N ALA A 27 -9.98 11.02 -1.79
CA ALA A 27 -10.25 12.33 -1.21
C ALA A 27 -11.72 12.50 -0.80
N VAL A 28 -12.66 12.02 -1.64
CA VAL A 28 -14.09 12.05 -1.32
C VAL A 28 -14.40 11.17 -0.11
N THR A 29 -13.88 9.94 -0.07
CA THR A 29 -14.14 9.02 1.05
C THR A 29 -13.47 9.47 2.35
N SER A 30 -12.27 10.08 2.27
CA SER A 30 -11.61 10.75 3.40
C SER A 30 -12.38 11.97 3.90
N PHE A 31 -12.91 12.82 3.00
CA PHE A 31 -13.71 13.98 3.38
C PHE A 31 -15.00 13.58 4.10
N LEU A 32 -15.63 12.48 3.68
CA LEU A 32 -16.84 11.94 4.31
C LEU A 32 -16.55 11.23 5.65
N SER A 33 -15.29 10.92 5.95
CA SER A 33 -14.89 10.21 7.17
C SER A 33 -13.58 10.74 7.76
N PRO A 34 -13.48 12.04 8.10
CA PRO A 34 -12.24 12.67 8.54
C PRO A 34 -11.97 12.32 10.00
N CYS A 35 -11.34 11.17 10.23
CA CYS A 35 -10.87 10.64 11.52
C CYS A 35 -11.92 10.52 12.68
N GLY A 36 -11.96 9.35 13.35
CA GLY A 36 -12.78 9.12 14.55
C GLY A 36 -14.03 8.25 14.35
N PHE A 37 -14.87 8.14 15.39
CA PHE A 37 -16.13 7.36 15.49
C PHE A 37 -17.22 7.88 14.53
N TRP A 38 -16.99 7.81 13.22
CA TRP A 38 -18.01 8.18 12.23
C TRP A 38 -18.65 6.91 11.68
N THR A 39 -19.94 6.74 11.96
CA THR A 39 -20.78 5.73 11.33
C THR A 39 -21.10 6.21 9.92
N ASN A 40 -20.35 5.73 8.92
CA ASN A 40 -20.68 6.05 7.53
C ASN A 40 -22.03 5.43 7.20
N SER A 41 -22.92 6.16 6.52
CA SER A 41 -24.16 5.60 5.99
C SER A 41 -24.33 5.96 4.53
N VAL A 42 -24.83 5.01 3.74
CA VAL A 42 -25.16 5.20 2.32
C VAL A 42 -26.65 4.93 2.19
N HIS A 43 -27.41 5.92 1.73
CA HIS A 43 -28.89 5.86 1.64
C HIS A 43 -29.59 5.45 2.95
N GLY A 44 -29.08 5.93 4.10
CA GLY A 44 -29.65 5.62 5.42
C GLY A 44 -29.29 4.23 5.95
N VAL A 45 -28.54 3.42 5.20
CA VAL A 45 -27.98 2.16 5.68
C VAL A 45 -26.60 2.44 6.28
N PRO A 46 -26.35 2.13 7.57
CA PRO A 46 -25.01 2.20 8.14
C PRO A 46 -24.10 1.27 7.34
N PHE A 47 -23.11 1.88 6.69
CA PHE A 47 -22.15 1.22 5.82
C PHE A 47 -21.07 0.59 6.72
N TRP A 48 -20.19 1.38 7.34
CA TRP A 48 -19.03 0.84 8.07
C TRP A 48 -18.44 1.83 9.08
N HIS A 49 -17.80 1.28 10.12
CA HIS A 49 -17.09 2.03 11.14
C HIS A 49 -15.63 2.29 10.73
N HIS A 50 -15.18 3.54 10.79
CA HIS A 50 -13.81 3.94 10.37
C HIS A 50 -12.73 3.65 11.42
N GLN A 51 -13.09 3.20 12.63
CA GLN A 51 -12.07 2.75 13.60
C GLN A 51 -11.31 1.52 13.11
N ASP A 52 -11.90 0.65 12.31
CA ASP A 52 -11.25 -0.58 11.86
C ASP A 52 -10.86 -0.50 10.38
N PRO A 53 -9.58 -0.47 9.96
CA PRO A 53 -8.38 -0.57 10.78
C PRO A 53 -7.65 0.77 11.00
N GLY A 54 -8.23 1.91 10.59
CA GLY A 54 -7.51 3.18 10.49
C GLY A 54 -7.03 3.77 11.83
N GLY A 55 -7.87 3.70 12.86
CA GLY A 55 -7.56 4.23 14.20
C GLY A 55 -6.41 3.50 14.90
N PRO A 56 -6.44 2.15 15.00
CA PRO A 56 -5.40 1.36 15.62
C PRO A 56 -4.02 1.56 15.00
N TYR A 57 -3.90 1.58 13.66
CA TYR A 57 -2.59 1.74 13.01
C TYR A 57 -1.98 3.11 13.22
N PHE A 58 -2.75 4.19 13.13
CA PHE A 58 -2.22 5.53 13.39
C PHE A 58 -1.80 5.68 14.86
N ALA A 59 -2.70 5.34 15.81
CA ALA A 59 -2.43 5.50 17.23
C ALA A 59 -1.23 4.65 17.71
N SER A 60 -1.16 3.38 17.29
CA SER A 60 -0.01 2.51 17.61
C SER A 60 1.30 3.02 17.03
N SER A 61 1.26 3.70 15.88
CA SER A 61 2.46 4.30 15.28
C SER A 61 3.00 5.49 16.07
N VAL A 62 2.16 6.25 16.79
CA VAL A 62 2.63 7.37 17.63
C VAL A 62 3.46 6.84 18.81
N HIS A 63 2.97 5.80 19.47
CA HIS A 63 3.61 5.24 20.67
C HIS A 63 4.60 4.11 20.38
N PHE A 64 4.96 3.91 19.10
CA PHE A 64 5.71 2.74 18.64
C PHE A 64 7.04 2.49 19.39
N PHE A 65 7.81 3.56 19.65
CA PHE A 65 9.07 3.51 20.42
C PHE A 65 8.96 4.19 21.81
N GLY A 66 7.74 4.52 22.26
CA GLY A 66 7.51 5.24 23.51
C GLY A 66 7.62 4.35 24.76
N PRO A 67 7.76 4.96 25.96
CA PRO A 67 7.76 4.25 27.24
C PRO A 67 6.36 3.68 27.58
N GLU A 68 5.31 4.41 27.23
CA GLU A 68 3.93 3.93 27.23
C GLU A 68 3.67 3.19 25.92
N ARG A 69 4.32 2.04 25.73
CA ARG A 69 3.92 1.12 24.67
C ARG A 69 2.46 0.75 24.95
N TYR A 70 1.53 1.29 24.15
CA TYR A 70 0.18 0.74 24.06
C TYR A 70 0.35 -0.78 23.90
N PRO A 71 -0.36 -1.63 24.66
CA PRO A 71 -0.09 -3.06 24.69
C PRO A 71 0.08 -3.63 23.29
N PRO A 72 1.08 -4.51 23.13
CA PRO A 72 2.34 -4.16 22.46
C PRO A 72 2.37 -4.84 21.12
N PHE A 73 1.98 -4.15 20.05
CA PHE A 73 1.40 -4.87 18.92
C PHE A 73 0.09 -5.53 19.40
N ILE A 74 -0.94 -5.55 18.56
CA ILE A 74 -1.75 -6.77 18.63
C ILE A 74 -0.75 -7.84 18.15
N GLU A 75 -0.23 -8.68 19.04
CA GLU A 75 0.63 -9.80 18.65
C GLU A 75 -0.05 -10.51 17.48
N GLY A 76 0.60 -10.55 16.31
CA GLY A 76 0.00 -11.09 15.08
C GLY A 76 -0.72 -10.09 14.15
N HIS A 77 -0.68 -8.77 14.39
CA HIS A 77 -1.27 -7.79 13.46
C HIS A 77 -0.41 -7.65 12.19
N PRO A 78 -0.94 -7.88 10.97
CA PRO A 78 -0.17 -7.87 9.72
C PRO A 78 0.35 -6.50 9.25
N GLY A 79 0.63 -5.54 10.15
CA GLY A 79 0.93 -4.15 9.79
C GLY A 79 2.18 -3.52 10.40
N LEU A 80 3.15 -4.29 10.92
CA LEU A 80 4.40 -3.74 11.46
C LEU A 80 5.09 -2.78 10.46
N THR A 81 5.21 -3.19 9.20
CA THR A 81 5.80 -2.35 8.15
C THR A 81 5.04 -1.04 7.98
N LEU A 82 3.69 -1.09 8.01
CA LEU A 82 2.86 0.10 7.93
C LEU A 82 3.12 1.03 9.12
N GLN A 83 3.16 0.49 10.33
CA GLN A 83 3.39 1.27 11.55
C GLN A 83 4.76 1.96 11.54
N LEU A 84 5.81 1.27 11.08
CA LEU A 84 7.13 1.86 10.92
C LEU A 84 7.14 3.00 9.89
N LEU A 85 6.44 2.82 8.76
CA LEU A 85 6.31 3.86 7.74
C LEU A 85 5.57 5.09 8.27
N ILE A 86 4.45 4.88 8.99
CA ILE A 86 3.69 5.96 9.61
C ILE A 86 4.55 6.65 10.67
N HIS A 87 5.20 5.91 11.56
CA HIS A 87 6.07 6.49 12.59
C HIS A 87 7.17 7.34 11.97
N GLY A 88 7.85 6.82 10.94
CA GLY A 88 8.88 7.54 10.21
C GLY A 88 8.36 8.84 9.57
N PHE A 89 7.18 8.79 8.95
CA PHE A 89 6.52 9.98 8.40
C PHE A 89 6.21 11.01 9.50
N LEU A 90 5.55 10.61 10.59
CA LEU A 90 5.19 11.50 11.70
C LEU A 90 6.43 12.15 12.33
N ARG A 91 7.50 11.36 12.53
CA ARG A 91 8.78 11.86 13.04
C ARG A 91 9.44 12.83 12.08
N GLY A 92 9.43 12.52 10.78
CA GLY A 92 9.92 13.43 9.74
C GLY A 92 9.19 14.78 9.79
N CYS A 93 7.85 14.76 9.87
CA CYS A 93 7.06 15.98 10.03
C CYS A 93 7.39 16.74 11.31
N HIS A 94 7.59 16.05 12.44
CA HIS A 94 7.96 16.68 13.70
C HIS A 94 9.32 17.38 13.61
N VAL A 95 10.34 16.70 13.08
CA VAL A 95 11.68 17.26 12.88
C VAL A 95 11.64 18.47 11.95
N VAL A 96 10.96 18.37 10.81
CA VAL A 96 10.85 19.46 9.82
C VAL A 96 10.06 20.65 10.38
N SER A 97 9.10 20.41 11.28
CA SER A 97 8.30 21.49 11.87
C SER A 97 9.10 22.43 12.77
N GLY A 98 10.23 21.98 13.32
CA GLY A 98 11.06 22.74 14.27
C GLY A 98 10.37 23.09 15.59
N GLN A 99 9.18 22.53 15.88
CA GLN A 99 8.45 22.88 17.10
C GLN A 99 9.15 22.30 18.34
N PRO A 100 9.42 23.11 19.38
CA PRO A 100 10.12 22.67 20.59
C PRO A 100 9.18 21.93 21.57
N VAL A 101 8.29 21.10 21.05
CA VAL A 101 7.35 20.30 21.84
C VAL A 101 7.69 18.82 21.69
N ALA A 102 7.37 18.03 22.72
CA ALA A 102 7.48 16.57 22.65
C ALA A 102 6.68 16.01 21.45
N PHE A 103 7.15 14.92 20.88
CA PHE A 103 6.60 14.31 19.66
C PHE A 103 5.11 14.00 19.77
N GLU A 104 4.70 13.39 20.87
CA GLU A 104 3.31 13.00 21.12
C GLU A 104 2.40 14.23 21.19
N ARG A 105 2.87 15.32 21.82
CA ARG A 105 2.16 16.60 21.87
C ARG A 105 2.08 17.25 20.49
N PHE A 106 3.15 17.17 19.70
CA PHE A 106 3.15 17.62 18.31
C PHE A 106 2.09 16.87 17.50
N VAL A 107 2.06 15.54 17.60
CA VAL A 107 1.10 14.71 16.86
C VAL A 107 -0.33 15.03 17.30
N ALA A 108 -0.61 15.09 18.61
CA ALA A 108 -1.94 15.43 19.12
C ALA A 108 -2.43 16.80 18.62
N LYS A 109 -1.56 17.82 18.65
CA LYS A 109 -1.90 19.17 18.15
C LYS A 109 -2.18 19.20 16.65
N ASN A 110 -1.56 18.32 15.87
CA ASN A 110 -1.63 18.32 14.40
C ASN A 110 -2.37 17.10 13.84
N ILE A 111 -3.15 16.39 14.66
CA ILE A 111 -3.67 15.05 14.34
C ILE A 111 -4.42 15.01 13.01
N ALA A 112 -5.32 15.96 12.75
CA ALA A 112 -6.10 15.99 11.52
C ALA A 112 -5.21 16.08 10.26
N ARG A 113 -4.21 16.97 10.27
CA ARG A 113 -3.30 17.15 9.12
C ARG A 113 -2.40 15.94 8.91
N LEU A 114 -1.89 15.38 10.00
CA LEU A 114 -1.02 14.21 9.96
C LEU A 114 -1.80 12.97 9.51
N PHE A 115 -3.03 12.80 9.99
CA PHE A 115 -3.91 11.70 9.59
C PHE A 115 -4.25 11.77 8.10
N SER A 116 -4.68 12.94 7.60
CA SER A 116 -4.91 13.12 6.16
C SER A 116 -3.64 12.91 5.33
N GLY A 117 -2.47 13.32 5.84
CA GLY A 117 -1.19 13.02 5.20
C GLY A 117 -0.92 11.53 5.07
N VAL A 118 -1.24 10.74 6.10
CA VAL A 118 -1.13 9.28 6.07
C VAL A 118 -2.11 8.67 5.06
N GLU A 119 -3.36 9.15 4.99
CA GLU A 119 -4.36 8.69 4.00
C GLU A 119 -3.92 8.95 2.55
N VAL A 120 -3.29 10.10 2.28
CA VAL A 120 -2.66 10.38 0.98
C VAL A 120 -1.54 9.36 0.71
N GLY A 121 -0.73 9.04 1.73
CA GLY A 121 0.26 7.97 1.66
C GLY A 121 -0.36 6.60 1.32
N MET A 122 -1.51 6.26 1.92
CA MET A 122 -2.24 5.03 1.61
C MET A 122 -2.70 4.97 0.16
N THR A 123 -3.18 6.09 -0.36
CA THR A 123 -3.57 6.23 -1.78
C THR A 123 -2.37 5.94 -2.70
N ALA A 124 -1.19 6.46 -2.36
CA ALA A 124 0.03 6.18 -3.11
C ALA A 124 0.43 4.69 -3.06
N LEU A 125 0.23 4.02 -1.91
CA LEU A 125 0.47 2.58 -1.78
C LEU A 125 -0.51 1.73 -2.60
N HIS A 126 -1.78 2.14 -2.71
CA HIS A 126 -2.73 1.50 -3.63
C HIS A 126 -2.32 1.68 -5.09
N LEU A 127 -1.89 2.87 -5.50
CA LEU A 127 -1.37 3.08 -6.86
C LEU A 127 -0.13 2.21 -7.12
N LEU A 128 0.77 2.08 -6.14
CA LEU A 128 1.91 1.18 -6.24
C LEU A 128 1.46 -0.27 -6.41
N SER A 129 0.48 -0.73 -5.65
CA SER A 129 -0.05 -2.10 -5.76
C SER A 129 -0.62 -2.37 -7.16
N PHE A 130 -1.29 -1.38 -7.77
CA PHE A 130 -1.79 -1.45 -9.14
C PHE A 130 -0.66 -1.56 -10.17
N VAL A 131 0.42 -0.80 -9.99
CA VAL A 131 1.60 -0.87 -10.85
C VAL A 131 2.25 -2.25 -10.74
N VAL A 132 2.44 -2.77 -9.52
CA VAL A 132 3.03 -4.10 -9.32
C VAL A 132 2.13 -5.20 -9.90
N LEU A 133 0.81 -5.09 -9.72
CA LEU A 133 -0.17 -5.99 -10.32
C LEU A 133 -0.09 -5.97 -11.85
N TYR A 134 0.02 -4.79 -12.46
CA TYR A 134 0.19 -4.67 -13.91
C TYR A 134 1.46 -5.37 -14.40
N ARG A 135 2.58 -5.21 -13.68
CA ARG A 135 3.85 -5.87 -14.01
C ARG A 135 3.73 -7.38 -13.90
N PHE A 136 3.05 -7.87 -12.86
CA PHE A 136 2.78 -9.28 -12.68
C PHE A 136 1.87 -9.85 -13.78
N ALA A 137 0.71 -9.21 -14.03
CA ALA A 137 -0.20 -9.60 -15.10
C ALA A 137 0.48 -9.58 -16.48
N GLY A 138 1.37 -8.60 -16.72
CA GLY A 138 2.16 -8.48 -17.93
C GLY A 138 3.14 -9.63 -18.19
N LYS A 139 3.40 -10.51 -17.20
CA LYS A 139 4.13 -11.77 -17.44
C LYS A 139 3.30 -12.82 -18.16
N PHE A 140 1.97 -12.70 -18.15
CA PHE A 140 1.04 -13.68 -18.70
C PHE A 140 0.13 -13.11 -19.80
N LEU A 141 -0.12 -11.80 -19.76
CA LEU A 141 -1.10 -11.13 -20.59
C LEU A 141 -0.46 -10.00 -21.41
N PRO A 142 -0.98 -9.72 -22.62
CA PRO A 142 -0.69 -8.49 -23.34
C PRO A 142 -1.13 -7.24 -22.56
N ALA A 143 -0.63 -6.07 -22.97
CA ALA A 143 -0.81 -4.82 -22.24
C ALA A 143 -2.27 -4.45 -21.95
N GLN A 144 -3.18 -4.61 -22.91
CA GLN A 144 -4.59 -4.21 -22.74
C GLN A 144 -5.33 -5.10 -21.72
N PRO A 145 -5.33 -6.45 -21.83
CA PRO A 145 -5.89 -7.31 -20.79
C PRO A 145 -5.25 -7.12 -19.41
N ALA A 146 -3.94 -6.83 -19.34
CA ALA A 146 -3.27 -6.51 -18.07
C ALA A 146 -3.82 -5.22 -17.43
N ARG A 147 -4.14 -4.19 -18.22
CA ARG A 147 -4.82 -2.96 -17.71
C ARG A 147 -6.23 -3.26 -17.21
N VAL A 148 -6.97 -4.13 -17.91
CA VAL A 148 -8.30 -4.57 -17.47
C VAL A 148 -8.24 -5.32 -16.15
N ALA A 149 -7.23 -6.18 -15.94
CA ALA A 149 -7.02 -6.84 -14.65
C ALA A 149 -6.76 -5.84 -13.51
N VAL A 150 -5.97 -4.79 -13.78
CA VAL A 150 -5.74 -3.70 -12.82
C VAL A 150 -7.03 -2.95 -12.51
N LEU A 151 -7.83 -2.59 -13.52
CA LEU A 151 -9.12 -1.94 -13.30
C LEU A 151 -10.04 -2.83 -12.46
N GLY A 152 -10.15 -4.11 -12.80
CA GLY A 152 -10.99 -5.06 -12.05
C GLY A 152 -10.58 -5.16 -10.58
N TYR A 153 -9.28 -5.13 -10.28
CA TYR A 153 -8.79 -5.07 -8.91
C TYR A 153 -9.08 -3.70 -8.26
N ALA A 154 -8.79 -2.60 -8.94
CA ALA A 154 -9.02 -1.25 -8.42
C ALA A 154 -10.50 -0.95 -8.09
N THR A 155 -11.43 -1.58 -8.82
CA THR A 155 -12.87 -1.48 -8.57
C THR A 155 -13.42 -2.62 -7.71
N SER A 156 -12.57 -3.52 -7.22
CA SER A 156 -13.01 -4.62 -6.36
C SER A 156 -13.37 -4.13 -4.96
N PHE A 157 -14.30 -4.83 -4.30
CA PHE A 157 -14.72 -4.48 -2.95
C PHE A 157 -13.53 -4.31 -1.97
N PRO A 158 -12.53 -5.21 -1.91
CA PRO A 158 -11.39 -5.02 -1.00
C PRO A 158 -10.59 -3.74 -1.28
N ALA A 159 -10.33 -3.42 -2.57
CA ALA A 159 -9.55 -2.22 -2.91
C ALA A 159 -10.31 -0.95 -2.53
N LEU A 160 -11.61 -0.88 -2.86
CA LEU A 160 -12.45 0.26 -2.53
C LEU A 160 -12.68 0.40 -1.02
N TYR A 161 -12.84 -0.71 -0.31
CA TYR A 161 -13.05 -0.75 1.13
C TYR A 161 -11.87 -0.17 1.93
N TYR A 162 -10.65 -0.46 1.47
CA TYR A 162 -9.40 -0.01 2.09
C TYR A 162 -8.80 1.24 1.45
N LEU A 163 -9.45 1.86 0.46
CA LEU A 163 -8.86 2.95 -0.33
C LEU A 163 -8.46 4.16 0.54
N SER A 164 -9.35 4.59 1.43
CA SER A 164 -9.12 5.71 2.35
C SER A 164 -8.94 5.25 3.79
N ARG A 165 -8.53 4.00 4.01
CA ARG A 165 -8.23 3.50 5.36
C ARG A 165 -6.73 3.34 5.51
N ILE A 166 -6.23 3.67 6.70
CA ILE A 166 -4.87 3.34 7.11
C ILE A 166 -4.84 1.84 7.36
N SER A 167 -4.32 1.06 6.41
CA SER A 167 -4.40 -0.40 6.46
C SER A 167 -3.25 -1.08 5.70
N PRO A 168 -2.82 -2.31 6.07
CA PRO A 168 -1.67 -2.97 5.47
C PRO A 168 -1.95 -3.59 4.10
N GLU A 169 -3.21 -3.70 3.69
CA GLU A 169 -3.66 -4.41 2.48
C GLU A 169 -2.92 -3.99 1.20
N PRO A 170 -2.76 -2.70 0.86
CA PRO A 170 -1.98 -2.33 -0.32
C PRO A 170 -0.51 -2.75 -0.22
N LEU A 171 0.06 -2.80 0.99
CA LEU A 171 1.42 -3.32 1.21
C LEU A 171 1.48 -4.84 1.04
N LEU A 172 0.48 -5.59 1.52
CA LEU A 172 0.43 -7.03 1.36
C LEU A 172 0.42 -7.42 -0.13
N VAL A 173 -0.42 -6.76 -0.93
CA VAL A 173 -0.49 -7.00 -2.38
C VAL A 173 0.83 -6.60 -3.05
N THR A 174 1.38 -5.44 -2.69
CA THR A 174 2.65 -4.95 -3.21
C THR A 174 3.79 -5.93 -2.91
N PHE A 175 3.99 -6.31 -1.65
CA PHE A 175 5.11 -7.18 -1.25
C PHE A 175 4.94 -8.60 -1.75
N PHE A 176 3.74 -9.16 -1.73
CA PHE A 176 3.49 -10.49 -2.26
C PHE A 176 3.86 -10.56 -3.75
N LEU A 177 3.28 -9.67 -4.57
CA LEU A 177 3.53 -9.68 -6.01
C LEU A 177 4.96 -9.26 -6.37
N ALA A 178 5.54 -8.29 -5.64
CA ALA A 178 6.93 -7.88 -5.84
C ALA A 178 7.90 -9.03 -5.50
N THR A 179 7.61 -9.81 -4.46
CA THR A 179 8.41 -11.00 -4.11
C THR A 179 8.35 -12.03 -5.22
N VAL A 180 7.16 -12.33 -5.75
CA VAL A 180 7.00 -13.25 -6.89
C VAL A 180 7.78 -12.75 -8.11
N LEU A 181 7.66 -11.46 -8.44
CA LEU A 181 8.38 -10.82 -9.54
C LEU A 181 9.90 -10.85 -9.33
N ALA A 182 10.39 -10.64 -8.11
CA ALA A 182 11.81 -10.69 -7.78
C ALA A 182 12.38 -12.11 -7.94
N VAL A 183 11.67 -13.12 -7.44
CA VAL A 183 12.04 -14.53 -7.63
C VAL A 183 12.02 -14.88 -9.12
N TRP A 184 11.03 -14.40 -9.86
CA TRP A 184 10.93 -14.61 -11.30
C TRP A 184 12.13 -13.99 -12.04
N ALA A 185 12.44 -12.73 -11.76
CA ALA A 185 13.57 -12.02 -12.37
C ALA A 185 14.91 -12.69 -12.03
N PHE A 186 15.08 -13.17 -10.79
CA PHE A 186 16.25 -13.94 -10.40
C PHE A 186 16.40 -15.22 -11.23
N GLN A 187 15.31 -15.95 -11.48
CA GLN A 187 15.35 -17.16 -12.31
C GLN A 187 15.65 -16.86 -13.78
N GLU A 188 15.08 -15.80 -14.36
CA GLU A 188 15.39 -15.34 -15.71
C GLU A 188 16.88 -15.00 -15.84
N HIS A 189 17.43 -14.28 -14.85
CA HIS A 189 18.84 -13.89 -14.82
C HIS A 189 19.79 -15.08 -14.64
N ALA A 190 19.44 -16.03 -13.78
CA ALA A 190 20.20 -17.27 -13.60
C ALA A 190 20.21 -18.11 -14.89
N ALA A 191 19.06 -18.25 -15.56
CA ALA A 191 18.96 -18.99 -16.81
C ALA A 191 19.79 -18.33 -17.93
N ALA A 192 19.75 -17.00 -18.05
CA ALA A 192 20.55 -16.26 -19.02
C ALA A 192 22.07 -16.43 -18.82
N ARG A 193 22.51 -16.71 -17.59
CA ARG A 193 23.93 -16.94 -17.23
C ARG A 193 24.33 -18.42 -17.22
N GLY A 194 23.44 -19.33 -17.64
CA GLY A 194 23.69 -20.78 -17.57
C GLY A 194 23.82 -21.32 -16.14
N LEU A 195 23.42 -20.55 -15.13
CA LEU A 195 23.44 -20.98 -13.73
C LEU A 195 22.26 -21.94 -13.48
N PRO A 196 22.45 -22.96 -12.62
CA PRO A 196 21.36 -23.89 -12.30
C PRO A 196 20.17 -23.13 -11.71
N ARG A 197 18.97 -23.38 -12.25
CA ARG A 197 17.72 -22.83 -11.70
C ARG A 197 17.63 -23.13 -10.20
N LEU A 198 17.01 -22.26 -9.41
CA LEU A 198 16.90 -22.38 -7.94
C LEU A 198 16.45 -23.79 -7.47
N ARG A 199 15.60 -24.48 -8.24
CA ARG A 199 15.22 -25.89 -8.00
C ARG A 199 16.39 -26.87 -8.01
N ALA A 200 17.36 -26.70 -8.90
CA ALA A 200 18.56 -27.53 -8.98
C ALA A 200 19.56 -27.18 -7.86
N PHE A 201 19.62 -25.91 -7.45
CA PHE A 201 20.42 -25.48 -6.30
C PHE A 201 19.85 -26.07 -5.00
N LEU A 202 18.56 -25.86 -4.71
CA LEU A 202 17.90 -26.39 -3.50
C LEU A 202 17.93 -27.92 -3.43
N ARG A 203 17.76 -28.64 -4.56
CA ARG A 203 17.95 -30.10 -4.59
C ARG A 203 19.37 -30.52 -4.23
N ARG A 204 20.39 -29.81 -4.71
CA ARG A 204 21.80 -30.09 -4.36
C ARG A 204 22.13 -29.76 -2.91
N SER A 205 21.49 -28.75 -2.33
CA SER A 205 21.67 -28.36 -0.92
C SER A 205 21.03 -29.37 0.03
N ILE A 206 19.86 -29.93 -0.32
CA ILE A 206 19.14 -30.92 0.49
C ILE A 206 19.79 -32.32 0.37
N SER A 207 20.44 -32.63 -0.75
CA SER A 207 21.09 -33.94 -0.96
C SER A 207 22.52 -34.03 -0.43
N ARG A 208 23.04 -33.00 0.24
CA ARG A 208 24.31 -33.10 0.96
C ARG A 208 24.00 -33.45 2.42
N PRO A 209 24.17 -34.71 2.86
CA PRO A 209 24.23 -34.98 4.29
C PRO A 209 25.42 -34.19 4.86
N CYS A 210 25.23 -33.61 6.04
CA CYS A 210 26.31 -33.05 6.84
C CYS A 210 27.39 -34.10 7.11
#